data_AF-V4TLX4-F1
#
_entry.id   AF-V4TLX4-F1
#
_cell.length_a   1.000
_cell.length_b   1.000
_cell.length_c   1.000
_cell.angle_alpha   90.00
_cell.angle_beta   90.00
_cell.angle_gamma   90.00
#
_symmetry.space_group_name_H-M   'P 1'
#
loop_
_entity.id
_entity.type
_entity.pdbx_description
1 polymer ?
#
loop_
_entity_poly.entity_id
_entity_poly.type
_entity_poly.pdbx_seq_one_letter_code
_entity_poly.pdbx_strand_id
1 'polypeptide(L)'
;MAQPTQPDPFLEVCRDSDAGAAFVLESKGEWWHAGFHLTTAIVGPTILTLPYVFRGLGWGLGFTCLTVMGFVTFYSYYLMSKVLDHCEKAGRRHIRFRELAADVLGSGWMFYFVIFIQTAINTGVGIGAILLAGECLQLPTFHSLRHINLVSLLLSLGYSFLVVGACINAGFSKNAPPKDYSLESSKSARIFSAFTSISIIAAIFGNGILPEIQATLAPPATGKMVKGLLMCYSVIFVTFYSAAVSGYWAFGNESNSNILKSLMPDNGPSLAPTSVIGLAVVFVLLQLFAIGLVSPQFHSSLQLFHFLAKMR
;
A
#
# COMPACT_ATOMS: atom_id res chain seq x y z
N MET A 1 -31.85 32.95 -18.19
CA MET A 1 -31.06 31.80 -18.68
C MET A 1 -29.61 32.09 -18.31
N ALA A 2 -29.01 31.29 -17.43
CA ALA A 2 -27.60 31.43 -17.09
C ALA A 2 -26.75 30.90 -18.24
N GLN A 3 -25.75 31.69 -18.65
CA GLN A 3 -24.82 31.36 -19.72
C GLN A 3 -23.92 30.19 -19.28
N PRO A 4 -23.68 29.18 -20.13
CA PRO A 4 -22.81 28.07 -19.76
C PRO A 4 -21.38 28.59 -19.60
N THR A 5 -20.76 28.27 -18.46
CA THR A 5 -19.35 28.52 -18.16
C THR A 5 -18.47 27.84 -19.21
N GLN A 6 -17.65 28.63 -19.91
CA GLN A 6 -16.65 28.13 -20.83
C GLN A 6 -15.65 27.24 -20.05
N PRO A 7 -15.31 26.04 -20.54
CA PRO A 7 -14.31 25.19 -19.91
C PRO A 7 -12.94 25.87 -19.95
N ASP A 8 -12.17 25.70 -18.87
CA ASP A 8 -10.82 26.27 -18.72
C ASP A 8 -9.88 25.69 -19.81
N PRO A 9 -9.22 26.53 -20.63
CA PRO A 9 -8.30 26.09 -21.69
C PRO A 9 -7.18 25.15 -21.21
N PHE A 10 -6.82 25.24 -19.92
CA PHE A 10 -5.80 24.38 -19.32
C PHE A 10 -6.23 22.90 -19.25
N LEU A 11 -7.53 22.63 -19.12
CA LEU A 11 -8.09 21.27 -19.10
C LEU A 11 -8.17 20.64 -20.49
N GLU A 12 -8.31 21.44 -21.55
CA GLU A 12 -8.45 20.95 -22.93
C GLU A 12 -7.09 20.56 -23.52
N VAL A 13 -6.05 21.37 -23.29
CA VAL A 13 -4.67 21.09 -23.74
C VAL A 13 -4.08 19.83 -23.07
N CYS A 14 -4.53 19.50 -21.86
CA CYS A 14 -4.11 18.26 -21.18
C CYS A 14 -4.83 17.01 -21.71
N ARG A 15 -6.03 17.17 -22.30
CA ARG A 15 -6.90 16.04 -22.69
C ARG A 15 -6.45 15.34 -23.98
N ASP A 16 -5.87 16.08 -24.92
CA ASP A 16 -5.48 15.55 -26.24
C ASP A 16 -4.09 14.90 -26.28
N SER A 17 -3.30 15.04 -25.20
CA SER A 17 -1.98 14.39 -25.05
C SER A 17 -1.92 13.39 -23.88
N ASP A 18 -3.04 13.08 -23.23
CA ASP A 18 -3.05 12.17 -22.07
C ASP A 18 -3.19 10.72 -22.53
N ALA A 19 -2.14 9.92 -22.34
CA ALA A 19 -2.21 8.46 -22.48
C ALA A 19 -3.35 7.83 -21.65
N GLY A 20 -3.85 8.55 -20.63
CA GLY A 20 -5.04 8.18 -19.86
C GLY A 20 -6.36 8.23 -20.65
N ALA A 21 -6.53 9.13 -21.62
CA ALA A 21 -7.72 9.20 -22.47
C ALA A 21 -7.77 8.02 -23.47
N ALA A 22 -6.61 7.61 -23.99
CA ALA A 22 -6.49 6.40 -24.82
C ALA A 22 -6.74 5.11 -24.02
N PHE A 23 -6.33 5.07 -22.76
CA PHE A 23 -6.57 3.94 -21.84
C PHE A 23 -8.07 3.69 -21.58
N VAL A 24 -8.91 4.73 -21.60
CA VAL A 24 -10.37 4.64 -21.40
C VAL A 24 -11.08 3.86 -22.51
N LEU A 25 -10.52 3.80 -23.73
CA LEU A 25 -11.13 3.07 -24.85
C LEU A 25 -10.83 1.55 -24.83
N GLU A 26 -9.90 1.09 -23.98
CA GLU A 26 -9.50 -0.33 -23.90
C GLU A 26 -9.64 -0.95 -22.49
N SER A 27 -10.39 -0.35 -21.56
CA SER A 27 -10.53 -0.93 -20.22
C SER A 27 -11.25 -2.29 -20.28
N LYS A 28 -10.49 -3.38 -20.14
CA LYS A 28 -10.94 -4.78 -20.19
C LYS A 28 -10.85 -5.48 -18.83
N GLY A 29 -10.65 -4.71 -17.76
CA GLY A 29 -10.43 -5.23 -16.40
C GLY A 29 -11.70 -5.81 -15.78
N GLU A 30 -11.62 -7.06 -15.34
CA GLU A 30 -12.60 -7.70 -14.44
C GLU A 30 -12.33 -7.39 -12.96
N TRP A 31 -13.35 -7.60 -12.10
CA TRP A 31 -13.31 -7.29 -10.66
C TRP A 31 -12.13 -7.92 -9.91
N TRP A 32 -11.70 -9.12 -10.31
CA TRP A 32 -10.60 -9.83 -9.67
C TRP A 32 -9.24 -9.20 -10.00
N HIS A 33 -9.10 -8.54 -11.15
CA HIS A 33 -7.89 -7.76 -11.46
C HIS A 33 -7.79 -6.59 -10.51
N ALA A 34 -8.88 -5.82 -10.35
CA ALA A 34 -8.91 -4.72 -9.40
C ALA A 34 -8.58 -5.21 -7.98
N GLY A 35 -9.09 -6.38 -7.59
CA GLY A 35 -8.73 -7.05 -6.34
C GLY A 35 -7.23 -7.34 -6.23
N PHE A 36 -6.60 -7.94 -7.25
CA PHE A 36 -5.15 -8.20 -7.26
C PHE A 36 -4.32 -6.92 -7.19
N HIS A 37 -4.64 -5.92 -8.00
CA HIS A 37 -3.95 -4.62 -8.00
C HIS A 37 -4.06 -3.92 -6.64
N LEU A 38 -5.25 -3.90 -6.05
CA LEU A 38 -5.47 -3.29 -4.74
C LEU A 38 -4.72 -4.04 -3.63
N THR A 39 -4.75 -5.38 -3.69
CA THR A 39 -4.04 -6.22 -2.72
C THR A 39 -2.54 -6.04 -2.81
N THR A 40 -1.96 -6.09 -4.01
CA THR A 40 -0.52 -5.89 -4.23
C THR A 40 -0.03 -4.55 -3.73
N ALA A 41 -0.85 -3.51 -3.85
CA ALA A 41 -0.46 -2.18 -3.40
C ALA A 41 -0.57 -1.97 -1.88
N ILE A 42 -1.46 -2.69 -1.20
CA ILE A 42 -1.62 -2.60 0.27
C ILE A 42 -0.75 -3.64 0.99
N VAL A 43 -0.73 -4.88 0.49
CA VAL A 43 0.05 -6.00 1.02
C VAL A 43 1.48 -5.94 0.47
N GLY A 44 2.21 -4.94 0.97
CA GLY A 44 3.64 -4.74 0.71
C GLY A 44 4.53 -5.20 1.87
N PRO A 45 5.85 -5.01 1.75
CA PRO A 45 6.82 -5.39 2.78
C PRO A 45 6.61 -4.71 4.14
N THR A 46 5.75 -3.69 4.22
CA THR A 46 5.33 -3.04 5.46
C THR A 46 4.66 -4.01 6.44
N ILE A 47 4.11 -5.13 5.96
CA ILE A 47 3.60 -6.21 6.82
C ILE A 47 4.67 -6.77 7.77
N LEU A 48 5.95 -6.71 7.39
CA LEU A 48 7.09 -7.16 8.20
C LEU A 48 7.31 -6.29 9.44
N THR A 49 6.68 -5.13 9.51
CA THR A 49 6.73 -4.18 10.64
C THR A 49 5.55 -4.34 11.60
N LEU A 50 4.52 -5.12 11.24
CA LEU A 50 3.32 -5.27 12.09
C LEU A 50 3.62 -5.82 13.50
N PRO A 51 4.54 -6.76 13.72
CA PRO A 51 4.92 -7.17 15.08
C PRO A 51 5.47 -6.00 15.93
N TYR A 52 6.24 -5.10 15.31
CA TYR A 52 6.77 -3.90 15.97
C TYR A 52 5.69 -2.90 16.38
N VAL A 53 4.64 -2.77 15.57
CA VAL A 53 3.45 -1.98 15.93
C VAL A 53 2.81 -2.51 17.23
N PHE A 54 2.72 -3.83 17.37
CA PHE A 54 2.17 -4.45 18.57
C PHE A 54 3.13 -4.33 19.76
N ARG A 55 4.45 -4.25 19.55
CA ARG A 55 5.40 -3.86 20.61
C ARG A 55 5.09 -2.48 21.19
N GLY A 56 4.75 -1.49 20.36
CA GLY A 56 4.48 -0.13 20.84
C GLY A 56 3.08 0.08 21.44
N LEU A 57 2.09 -0.71 21.01
CA LEU A 57 0.68 -0.58 21.45
C LEU A 57 0.25 -1.65 22.46
N GLY A 58 0.90 -2.82 22.45
CA GLY A 58 0.43 -4.02 23.12
C GLY A 58 -0.72 -4.69 22.37
N TRP A 59 -1.14 -5.87 22.86
CA TRP A 59 -2.17 -6.69 22.21
C TRP A 59 -3.50 -5.94 22.01
N GLY A 60 -4.06 -5.37 23.09
CA GLY A 60 -5.40 -4.78 23.07
C GLY A 60 -5.50 -3.58 22.11
N LEU A 61 -4.64 -2.58 22.29
CA LEU A 61 -4.61 -1.41 21.41
C LEU A 61 -4.12 -1.79 20.01
N GLY A 62 -3.18 -2.72 19.86
CA GLY A 62 -2.71 -3.21 18.57
C GLY A 62 -3.84 -3.77 17.71
N PHE A 63 -4.63 -4.72 18.25
CA PHE A 63 -5.80 -5.26 17.55
C PHE A 63 -6.85 -4.19 17.28
N THR A 64 -7.13 -3.33 18.25
CA THR A 64 -8.14 -2.27 18.11
C THR A 64 -7.76 -1.31 16.98
N CYS A 65 -6.53 -0.80 16.98
CA CYS A 65 -6.03 0.12 15.95
C CYS A 65 -5.98 -0.56 14.57
N LEU A 66 -5.52 -1.81 14.49
CA LEU A 66 -5.47 -2.56 13.23
C LEU A 66 -6.87 -2.79 12.65
N THR A 67 -7.85 -3.16 13.49
CA THR A 67 -9.24 -3.38 13.08
C THR A 67 -9.91 -2.08 12.66
N VAL A 68 -9.80 -1.04 13.49
CA VAL A 68 -10.43 0.26 13.23
C VAL A 68 -9.86 0.87 11.96
N MET A 69 -8.53 0.86 11.78
CA MET A 69 -7.93 1.39 10.56
C MET A 69 -8.34 0.59 9.33
N GLY A 70 -8.37 -0.75 9.41
CA GLY A 70 -8.88 -1.59 8.33
C GLY A 70 -10.32 -1.26 7.96
N PHE A 71 -11.21 -1.11 8.95
CA PHE A 71 -12.61 -0.75 8.70
C PHE A 71 -12.77 0.66 8.12
N VAL A 72 -12.06 1.64 8.67
CA VAL A 72 -12.09 3.04 8.19
C VAL A 72 -11.62 3.11 6.75
N THR A 73 -10.53 2.45 6.39
CA THR A 73 -10.00 2.47 5.02
C THR A 73 -10.90 1.71 4.06
N PHE A 74 -11.45 0.55 4.47
CA PHE A 74 -12.44 -0.17 3.67
C PHE A 74 -13.65 0.70 3.37
N TYR A 75 -14.20 1.34 4.40
CA TYR A 75 -15.37 2.20 4.27
C TYR A 75 -15.06 3.44 3.40
N SER A 76 -13.90 4.05 3.58
CA SER A 76 -13.44 5.19 2.78
C SER A 76 -13.32 4.80 1.30
N TYR A 77 -12.77 3.63 1.00
CA TYR A 77 -12.70 3.10 -0.36
C TYR A 77 -14.05 2.72 -0.95
N TYR A 78 -14.95 2.16 -0.13
CA TYR A 78 -16.31 1.90 -0.55
C TYR A 78 -17.03 3.20 -0.93
N LEU A 79 -16.95 4.25 -0.10
CA LEU A 79 -17.50 5.57 -0.41
C LEU A 79 -16.86 6.16 -1.67
N MET A 80 -15.54 6.10 -1.80
CA MET A 80 -14.82 6.58 -2.99
C MET A 80 -15.33 5.89 -4.27
N SER A 81 -15.53 4.57 -4.23
CA SER A 81 -16.07 3.82 -5.38
C SER A 81 -17.48 4.27 -5.76
N LYS A 82 -18.31 4.64 -4.76
CA LYS A 82 -19.66 5.17 -4.99
C LYS A 82 -19.65 6.58 -5.57
N VAL A 83 -18.72 7.43 -5.14
CA VAL A 83 -18.54 8.77 -5.71
C VAL A 83 -18.10 8.64 -7.18
N LEU A 84 -17.14 7.77 -7.47
CA LEU A 84 -16.72 7.49 -8.84
C LEU A 84 -17.85 6.95 -9.73
N ASP A 85 -18.64 5.99 -9.21
CA ASP A 85 -19.83 5.48 -9.90
C ASP A 85 -20.86 6.58 -10.19
N HIS A 86 -21.04 7.52 -9.25
CA HIS A 86 -21.95 8.65 -9.42
C HIS A 86 -21.44 9.63 -10.50
N CYS A 87 -20.16 9.97 -10.47
CA CYS A 87 -19.55 10.83 -11.48
C CYS A 87 -19.61 10.20 -12.87
N GLU A 88 -19.33 8.90 -13.00
CA GLU A 88 -19.39 8.16 -14.27
C GLU A 88 -20.81 8.18 -14.86
N LYS A 89 -21.84 7.98 -14.02
CA LYS A 89 -23.25 8.10 -14.44
C LYS A 89 -23.63 9.51 -14.89
N ALA A 90 -22.95 10.53 -14.40
CA ALA A 90 -23.11 11.92 -14.82
C ALA A 90 -22.21 12.29 -16.02
N GLY A 91 -21.53 11.33 -16.65
CA GLY A 91 -20.64 11.54 -17.79
C GLY A 91 -19.25 12.08 -17.43
N ARG A 92 -18.90 12.18 -16.14
CA ARG A 92 -17.60 12.64 -15.64
C ARG A 92 -16.77 11.44 -15.16
N ARG A 93 -15.90 10.90 -16.01
CA ARG A 93 -15.00 9.80 -15.62
C ARG A 93 -13.67 10.37 -15.12
N HIS A 94 -13.42 10.22 -13.83
CA HIS A 94 -12.15 10.63 -13.19
C HIS A 94 -11.18 9.46 -13.16
N ILE A 95 -9.93 9.70 -13.54
CA ILE A 95 -8.89 8.66 -13.61
C ILE A 95 -7.96 8.77 -12.41
N ARG A 96 -7.62 9.99 -11.99
CA ARG A 96 -6.64 10.24 -10.94
C ARG A 96 -7.32 10.70 -9.65
N PHE A 97 -6.78 10.30 -8.50
CA PHE A 97 -7.30 10.74 -7.19
C PHE A 97 -7.36 12.27 -7.06
N ARG A 98 -6.37 12.99 -7.61
CA ARG A 98 -6.32 14.45 -7.60
C ARG A 98 -7.45 15.11 -8.40
N GLU A 99 -7.90 14.48 -9.49
CA GLU A 99 -8.96 15.02 -10.36
C GLU A 99 -10.31 14.89 -9.65
N LEU A 100 -10.53 13.72 -9.06
CA LEU A 100 -11.71 13.48 -8.23
C LEU A 100 -11.76 14.42 -7.03
N ALA A 101 -10.62 14.64 -6.36
CA ALA A 101 -10.51 15.60 -5.27
C ALA A 101 -10.85 17.03 -5.74
N ALA A 102 -10.32 17.47 -6.89
CA ALA A 102 -10.62 18.79 -7.44
C ALA A 102 -12.11 18.97 -7.80
N ASP A 103 -12.76 17.94 -8.38
CA ASP A 103 -14.18 17.98 -8.75
C ASP A 103 -15.10 18.04 -7.53
N VAL A 104 -14.78 17.30 -6.47
CA VAL A 104 -15.62 17.20 -5.25
C VAL A 104 -15.36 18.34 -4.26
N LEU A 105 -14.10 18.72 -4.08
CA LEU A 105 -13.66 19.64 -3.02
C LEU A 105 -13.41 21.08 -3.53
N GLY A 106 -13.41 21.26 -4.85
CA GLY A 106 -13.05 22.51 -5.53
C GLY A 106 -11.53 22.71 -5.67
N SER A 107 -11.12 23.56 -6.61
CA SER A 107 -9.72 23.89 -6.92
C SER A 107 -9.04 24.82 -5.90
N GLY A 108 -9.59 24.95 -4.70
CA GLY A 108 -9.09 25.84 -3.65
C GLY A 108 -7.99 25.23 -2.77
N TRP A 109 -7.81 25.76 -1.56
CA TRP A 109 -6.79 25.31 -0.59
C TRP A 109 -6.79 23.80 -0.31
N MET A 110 -7.97 23.18 -0.33
CA MET A 110 -8.14 21.76 -0.06
C MET A 110 -7.46 20.87 -1.12
N PHE A 111 -7.42 21.30 -2.38
CA PHE A 111 -6.69 20.61 -3.46
C PHE A 111 -5.18 20.56 -3.19
N TYR A 112 -4.58 21.70 -2.83
CA TYR A 112 -3.15 21.78 -2.51
C TYR A 112 -2.79 20.96 -1.27
N PHE A 113 -3.67 20.96 -0.26
CA PHE A 113 -3.50 20.14 0.93
C PHE A 113 -3.49 18.63 0.61
N VAL A 114 -4.42 18.17 -0.23
CA VAL A 114 -4.48 16.76 -0.68
C VAL A 114 -3.23 16.37 -1.45
N ILE A 115 -2.77 17.22 -2.39
CA ILE A 115 -1.54 16.95 -3.15
C ILE A 115 -0.33 16.88 -2.22
N PHE A 116 -0.23 17.78 -1.23
CA PHE A 116 0.85 17.77 -0.26
C PHE A 116 0.89 16.45 0.53
N ILE A 117 -0.24 16.02 1.10
CA ILE A 117 -0.35 14.76 1.85
C ILE A 117 -0.02 13.57 0.95
N GLN A 118 -0.60 13.51 -0.26
CA GLN A 118 -0.35 12.43 -1.22
C GLN A 118 1.14 12.35 -1.60
N THR A 119 1.79 13.50 -1.80
CA THR A 119 3.22 13.57 -2.14
C THR A 119 4.08 13.14 -0.95
N ALA A 120 3.73 13.55 0.27
CA ALA A 120 4.44 13.16 1.48
C ALA A 120 4.39 11.64 1.71
N ILE A 121 3.20 11.03 1.59
CA ILE A 121 3.01 9.58 1.70
C ILE A 121 3.81 8.86 0.60
N ASN A 122 3.69 9.31 -0.65
CA ASN A 122 4.38 8.69 -1.78
C ASN A 122 5.90 8.84 -1.71
N THR A 123 6.41 9.95 -1.17
CA THR A 123 7.84 10.14 -0.93
C THR A 123 8.34 9.23 0.18
N GLY A 124 7.57 9.02 1.25
CA GLY A 124 7.90 8.07 2.32
C GLY A 124 7.97 6.62 1.81
N VAL A 125 6.96 6.18 1.05
CA VAL A 125 6.96 4.87 0.39
C VAL A 125 8.10 4.75 -0.62
N GLY A 126 8.37 5.81 -1.39
CA GLY A 126 9.45 5.88 -2.37
C GLY A 126 10.83 5.77 -1.74
N ILE A 127 11.11 6.48 -0.64
CA ILE A 127 12.38 6.36 0.10
C ILE A 127 12.52 4.95 0.69
N GLY A 128 11.46 4.41 1.29
CA GLY A 128 11.46 3.03 1.79
C GLY A 128 11.73 2.00 0.68
N ALA A 129 11.14 2.21 -0.50
CA ALA A 129 11.39 1.38 -1.67
C ALA A 129 12.82 1.55 -2.20
N ILE A 130 13.36 2.77 -2.29
CA ILE A 130 14.73 3.04 -2.77
C ILE A 130 15.79 2.46 -1.83
N LEU A 131 15.59 2.58 -0.51
CA LEU A 131 16.48 1.96 0.50
C LEU A 131 16.49 0.43 0.42
N LEU A 132 15.41 -0.18 -0.10
CA LEU A 132 15.29 -1.63 -0.28
C LEU A 132 15.58 -2.10 -1.71
N ALA A 133 15.49 -1.24 -2.72
CA ALA A 133 15.52 -1.57 -4.15
C ALA A 133 16.73 -1.00 -4.91
N GLY A 134 17.77 -0.56 -4.21
CA GLY A 134 18.98 0.04 -4.77
C GLY A 134 19.79 -0.79 -5.78
N GLU A 135 19.32 -1.99 -6.19
CA GLU A 135 20.05 -2.89 -7.09
C GLU A 135 19.37 -3.21 -8.44
N CYS A 136 18.25 -2.59 -8.80
CA CYS A 136 17.58 -2.91 -10.07
C CYS A 136 17.19 -1.66 -10.87
N LEU A 137 18.17 -0.99 -11.46
CA LEU A 137 17.90 0.11 -12.40
C LEU A 137 17.97 -0.36 -13.86
N GLN A 138 16.91 -0.02 -14.60
CA GLN A 138 16.74 0.04 -16.05
C GLN A 138 16.43 -1.27 -16.80
N LEU A 139 15.14 -1.58 -16.93
CA LEU A 139 14.63 -2.37 -18.06
C LEU A 139 13.33 -1.77 -18.64
N PRO A 140 13.12 -1.89 -19.96
CA PRO A 140 11.97 -1.33 -20.66
C PRO A 140 10.68 -2.11 -20.33
N THR A 141 9.57 -1.36 -20.30
CA THR A 141 8.21 -1.80 -19.97
C THR A 141 7.67 -2.84 -20.94
N PHE A 142 7.21 -3.99 -20.42
CA PHE A 142 6.50 -5.02 -21.20
C PHE A 142 4.97 -4.90 -21.08
N HIS A 143 4.31 -5.21 -22.19
CA HIS A 143 2.87 -5.14 -22.47
C HIS A 143 1.97 -6.12 -21.67
N SER A 144 2.37 -6.56 -20.46
CA SER A 144 1.55 -7.48 -19.65
C SER A 144 1.55 -7.15 -18.15
N LEU A 145 1.09 -5.94 -17.83
CA LEU A 145 0.87 -5.46 -16.45
C LEU A 145 -0.02 -6.41 -15.62
N ARG A 146 -0.91 -7.16 -16.28
CA ARG A 146 -1.81 -8.13 -15.65
C ARG A 146 -1.07 -9.28 -14.96
N HIS A 147 -0.08 -9.87 -15.63
CA HIS A 147 0.68 -10.99 -15.07
C HIS A 147 1.66 -10.52 -13.99
N ILE A 148 2.22 -9.31 -14.14
CA ILE A 148 3.11 -8.73 -13.13
C ILE A 148 2.38 -8.55 -11.79
N ASN A 149 1.14 -8.06 -11.79
CA ASN A 149 0.36 -7.91 -10.55
C ASN A 149 -0.02 -9.24 -9.89
N LEU A 150 -0.31 -10.27 -10.69
CA LEU A 150 -0.56 -11.61 -10.16
C LEU A 150 0.70 -12.21 -9.54
N VAL A 151 1.84 -12.14 -10.23
CA VAL A 151 3.14 -12.57 -9.68
C VAL A 151 3.44 -11.82 -8.41
N SER A 152 3.18 -10.51 -8.40
CA SER A 152 3.37 -9.65 -7.24
C SER A 152 2.51 -10.11 -6.06
N LEU A 153 1.22 -10.35 -6.27
CA LEU A 153 0.36 -10.90 -5.23
C LEU A 153 0.92 -12.22 -4.67
N LEU A 154 1.36 -13.14 -5.55
CA LEU A 154 1.90 -14.42 -5.12
C LEU A 154 3.20 -14.29 -4.32
N LEU A 155 4.10 -13.39 -4.71
CA LEU A 155 5.31 -13.07 -3.95
C LEU A 155 4.93 -12.50 -2.58
N SER A 156 3.92 -11.63 -2.51
CA SER A 156 3.44 -11.05 -1.25
C SER A 156 2.89 -12.07 -0.27
N LEU A 157 2.07 -12.99 -0.76
CA LEU A 157 1.56 -14.10 0.01
C LEU A 157 2.70 -15.04 0.42
N GLY A 158 3.60 -15.34 -0.52
CA GLY A 158 4.74 -16.22 -0.31
C GLY A 158 5.62 -15.76 0.85
N TYR A 159 6.12 -14.52 0.84
CA TYR A 159 6.97 -14.06 1.94
C TYR A 159 6.18 -13.91 3.25
N SER A 160 4.88 -13.57 3.18
CA SER A 160 4.02 -13.51 4.37
C SER A 160 3.91 -14.88 5.05
N PHE A 161 3.65 -15.94 4.28
CA PHE A 161 3.59 -17.30 4.80
C PHE A 161 4.94 -17.80 5.34
N LEU A 162 6.03 -17.52 4.63
CA LEU A 162 7.38 -17.87 5.09
C LEU A 162 7.69 -17.21 6.43
N VAL A 163 7.40 -15.92 6.57
CA VAL A 163 7.64 -15.15 7.80
C VAL A 163 6.75 -15.61 8.94
N VAL A 164 5.45 -15.83 8.70
CA VAL A 164 4.52 -16.35 9.72
C VAL A 164 4.99 -17.73 10.21
N GLY A 165 5.30 -18.65 9.29
CA GLY A 165 5.83 -19.97 9.64
C GLY A 165 7.15 -19.90 10.41
N ALA A 166 8.05 -19.01 10.00
CA ALA A 166 9.32 -18.79 10.68
C ALA A 166 9.13 -18.24 12.10
N CYS A 167 8.20 -17.29 12.31
CA CYS A 167 7.87 -16.76 13.64
C CYS A 167 7.28 -17.85 14.54
N ILE A 168 6.33 -18.64 14.03
CA ILE A 168 5.73 -19.76 14.77
C ILE A 168 6.81 -20.75 15.19
N ASN A 169 7.67 -21.16 14.25
CA ASN A 169 8.77 -22.08 14.52
C ASN A 169 9.76 -21.50 15.55
N ALA A 170 10.13 -20.22 15.43
CA ALA A 170 11.00 -19.55 16.38
C ALA A 170 10.39 -19.54 17.80
N GLY A 171 9.10 -19.23 17.93
CA GLY A 171 8.40 -19.16 19.22
C GLY A 171 8.16 -20.52 19.91
N PHE A 172 8.30 -21.64 19.18
CA PHE A 172 8.32 -23.00 19.73
C PHE A 172 9.73 -23.60 19.84
N SER A 173 10.75 -22.91 19.35
CA SER A 173 12.13 -23.42 19.36
C SER A 173 12.70 -23.47 20.78
N LYS A 174 13.74 -24.29 20.98
CA LYS A 174 14.46 -24.36 22.27
C LYS A 174 15.13 -23.03 22.66
N ASN A 175 15.44 -22.20 21.66
CA ASN A 175 16.05 -20.88 21.83
C ASN A 175 15.00 -19.77 21.68
N ALA A 176 13.72 -20.07 21.89
CA ALA A 176 12.66 -19.08 21.76
C ALA A 176 12.94 -17.87 22.66
N PRO A 177 12.73 -16.64 22.15
CA PRO A 177 12.90 -15.46 22.98
C PRO A 177 11.89 -15.45 24.14
N PRO A 178 12.20 -14.74 25.24
CA PRO A 178 11.26 -14.55 26.33
C PRO A 178 9.95 -13.92 25.82
N LYS A 179 8.82 -14.48 26.23
CA LYS A 179 7.47 -13.98 25.87
C LYS A 179 7.08 -12.82 26.77
N ASP A 180 7.85 -11.74 26.72
CA ASP A 180 7.57 -10.50 27.44
C ASP A 180 6.76 -9.55 26.55
N TYR A 181 5.60 -9.11 27.04
CA TYR A 181 4.71 -8.18 26.35
C TYR A 181 4.61 -6.84 27.09
N SER A 182 5.57 -6.57 27.99
CA SER A 182 5.67 -5.29 28.67
C SER A 182 5.88 -4.15 27.67
N LEU A 183 5.14 -3.07 27.88
CA LEU A 183 5.35 -1.83 27.15
C LEU A 183 6.52 -1.06 27.76
N GLU A 184 7.08 -0.12 26.99
CA GLU A 184 8.13 0.78 27.45
C GLU A 184 7.85 1.32 28.85
N SER A 185 8.85 1.23 29.74
CA SER A 185 8.71 1.55 31.16
C SER A 185 8.51 3.05 31.41
N SER A 186 9.22 3.88 30.65
CA SER A 186 9.09 5.34 30.70
C SER A 186 7.79 5.79 30.02
N LYS A 187 7.03 6.67 30.69
CA LYS A 187 5.80 7.24 30.16
C LYS A 187 6.03 7.96 28.82
N SER A 188 7.11 8.73 28.69
CA SER A 188 7.43 9.44 27.44
C SER A 188 7.76 8.47 26.31
N ALA A 189 8.62 7.48 26.57
CA ALA A 189 8.98 6.46 25.60
C ALA A 189 7.74 5.69 25.12
N ARG A 190 6.86 5.29 26.05
CA ARG A 190 5.60 4.61 25.73
C ARG A 190 4.71 5.43 24.80
N ILE A 191 4.58 6.74 25.06
CA ILE A 191 3.81 7.64 24.21
C ILE A 191 4.43 7.72 22.81
N PHE A 192 5.75 7.91 22.70
CA PHE A 192 6.44 7.93 21.41
C PHE A 192 6.29 6.62 20.64
N SER A 193 6.46 5.47 21.30
CA SER A 193 6.26 4.15 20.69
C SER A 193 4.83 3.94 20.20
N ALA A 194 3.82 4.39 20.96
CA ALA A 194 2.43 4.34 20.54
C ALA A 194 2.18 5.22 19.30
N PHE A 195 2.70 6.45 19.29
CA PHE A 195 2.60 7.33 18.12
C PHE A 195 3.27 6.73 16.89
N THR A 196 4.50 6.22 17.01
CA THR A 196 5.20 5.54 15.91
C THR A 196 4.39 4.37 15.37
N SER A 197 3.80 3.56 16.26
CA SER A 197 2.99 2.41 15.88
C SER A 197 1.71 2.81 15.15
N ILE A 198 1.02 3.85 15.62
CA ILE A 198 -0.17 4.40 14.94
C ILE A 198 0.22 4.98 13.57
N SER A 199 1.35 5.69 13.46
CA SER A 199 1.86 6.20 12.19
C SER A 199 2.17 5.09 11.19
N ILE A 200 2.76 3.97 11.64
CA ILE A 200 3.01 2.81 10.78
C ILE A 200 1.69 2.18 10.31
N ILE A 201 0.72 1.97 11.20
CA ILE A 201 -0.62 1.47 10.82
C ILE A 201 -1.25 2.40 9.79
N ALA A 202 -1.22 3.72 10.02
CA ALA A 202 -1.77 4.70 9.10
C ALA A 202 -1.08 4.65 7.72
N ALA A 203 0.25 4.50 7.69
CA ALA A 203 1.00 4.38 6.44
C ALA A 203 0.67 3.09 5.68
N ILE A 204 0.46 1.96 6.38
CA ILE A 204 0.09 0.68 5.77
C ILE A 204 -1.24 0.79 5.01
N PHE A 205 -2.24 1.46 5.58
CA PHE A 205 -3.57 1.60 4.97
C PHE A 205 -3.74 2.84 4.10
N GLY A 206 -2.85 3.83 4.19
CA GLY A 206 -2.96 5.15 3.56
C GLY A 206 -2.65 5.19 2.05
N ASN A 207 -3.27 4.31 1.26
CA ASN A 207 -3.05 4.27 -0.19
C ASN A 207 -4.11 5.12 -0.95
N GLY A 208 -3.69 5.93 -1.91
CA GLY A 208 -4.59 6.81 -2.70
C GLY A 208 -5.04 6.26 -4.05
N ILE A 209 -4.75 4.99 -4.33
CA ILE A 209 -4.72 4.39 -5.69
C ILE A 209 -6.09 3.93 -6.24
N LEU A 210 -7.15 4.05 -5.45
CA LEU A 210 -8.45 3.46 -5.79
C LEU A 210 -9.02 3.99 -7.11
N PRO A 211 -9.02 5.32 -7.38
CA PRO A 211 -9.52 5.87 -8.63
C PRO A 211 -8.78 5.33 -9.86
N GLU A 212 -7.45 5.22 -9.77
CA GLU A 212 -6.60 4.71 -10.85
C GLU A 212 -6.93 3.24 -11.15
N ILE A 213 -7.14 2.42 -10.12
CA ILE A 213 -7.53 1.01 -10.28
C ILE A 213 -8.94 0.90 -10.86
N GLN A 214 -9.89 1.67 -10.36
CA GLN A 214 -11.28 1.64 -10.84
C GLN A 214 -11.36 2.06 -12.32
N ALA A 215 -10.53 3.00 -12.76
CA ALA A 215 -10.45 3.42 -14.15
C ALA A 215 -10.07 2.26 -15.11
N THR A 216 -9.38 1.22 -14.63
CA THR A 216 -8.99 0.03 -15.42
C THR A 216 -10.13 -0.99 -15.63
N LEU A 217 -11.21 -0.88 -14.86
CA LEU A 217 -12.36 -1.78 -14.97
C LEU A 217 -13.16 -1.50 -16.24
N ALA A 218 -13.61 -2.57 -16.89
CA ALA A 218 -14.53 -2.49 -18.02
C ALA A 218 -15.87 -1.88 -17.58
N PRO A 219 -16.41 -0.85 -18.27
CA PRO A 219 -17.67 -0.24 -17.89
C PRO A 219 -18.84 -1.25 -17.96
N PRO A 220 -19.83 -1.16 -17.07
CA PRO A 220 -19.85 -0.33 -15.86
C PRO A 220 -18.91 -0.89 -14.78
N ALA A 221 -18.20 0.01 -14.08
CA ALA A 221 -17.34 -0.36 -12.95
C ALA A 221 -18.14 -0.69 -11.67
N THR A 222 -19.40 -0.25 -11.63
CA THR A 222 -20.31 -0.39 -10.49
C THR A 222 -20.43 -1.85 -10.03
N GLY A 223 -20.21 -2.07 -8.73
CA GLY A 223 -20.26 -3.40 -8.11
C GLY A 223 -19.03 -4.28 -8.36
N LYS A 224 -18.37 -4.19 -9.53
CA LYS A 224 -17.10 -4.87 -9.78
C LYS A 224 -16.02 -4.40 -8.81
N MET A 225 -15.93 -3.08 -8.58
CA MET A 225 -14.93 -2.53 -7.67
C MET A 225 -15.14 -3.00 -6.21
N VAL A 226 -16.40 -3.11 -5.76
CA VAL A 226 -16.72 -3.59 -4.40
C VAL A 226 -16.33 -5.06 -4.21
N LYS A 227 -16.50 -5.92 -5.22
CA LYS A 227 -16.03 -7.31 -5.17
C LYS A 227 -14.50 -7.37 -5.06
N GLY A 228 -13.79 -6.53 -5.82
CA GLY A 228 -12.34 -6.40 -5.71
C GLY A 228 -11.89 -5.93 -4.32
N LEU A 229 -12.61 -4.97 -3.73
CA LEU A 229 -12.37 -4.47 -2.39
C LEU A 229 -12.57 -5.55 -1.33
N LEU A 230 -13.65 -6.33 -1.40
CA LEU A 230 -13.93 -7.44 -0.48
C LEU A 230 -12.84 -8.52 -0.54
N MET A 231 -12.42 -8.88 -1.76
CA MET A 231 -11.31 -9.82 -1.96
C MET A 231 -10.03 -9.31 -1.30
N CYS A 232 -9.67 -8.04 -1.58
CA CYS A 232 -8.46 -7.43 -1.04
C CYS A 232 -8.45 -7.41 0.49
N TYR A 233 -9.54 -6.95 1.11
CA TYR A 233 -9.61 -6.87 2.58
C TYR A 233 -9.69 -8.24 3.25
N SER A 234 -10.19 -9.26 2.56
CA SER A 234 -10.10 -10.65 3.04
C SER A 234 -8.65 -11.12 3.10
N VAL A 235 -7.86 -10.83 2.06
CA VAL A 235 -6.42 -11.14 2.03
C VAL A 235 -5.68 -10.36 3.11
N ILE A 236 -5.93 -9.05 3.23
CA ILE A 236 -5.34 -8.20 4.27
C ILE A 236 -5.64 -8.75 5.67
N PHE A 237 -6.89 -9.13 5.94
CA PHE A 237 -7.26 -9.70 7.22
C PHE A 237 -6.43 -10.93 7.56
N VAL A 238 -6.30 -11.87 6.62
CA VAL A 238 -5.50 -13.10 6.83
C VAL A 238 -4.03 -12.78 7.01
N THR A 239 -3.43 -12.00 6.11
CA THR A 239 -1.98 -11.76 6.13
C THR A 239 -1.57 -10.89 7.29
N PHE A 240 -2.24 -9.76 7.53
CA PHE A 240 -1.81 -8.79 8.54
C PHE A 240 -2.00 -9.33 9.95
N TYR A 241 -3.14 -9.98 10.23
CA TYR A 241 -3.38 -10.54 11.56
C TYR A 241 -2.45 -11.72 11.82
N SER A 242 -2.25 -12.63 10.84
CA SER A 242 -1.31 -13.74 11.05
C SER A 242 0.11 -13.24 11.29
N ALA A 243 0.61 -12.27 10.50
CA ALA A 243 1.95 -11.71 10.68
C ALA A 243 2.10 -10.97 12.01
N ALA A 244 1.16 -10.08 12.36
CA ALA A 244 1.14 -9.38 13.64
C ALA A 244 1.13 -10.35 14.81
N VAL A 245 0.20 -11.31 14.80
CA VAL A 245 0.01 -12.26 15.91
C VAL A 245 1.20 -13.18 16.03
N SER A 246 1.64 -13.84 14.95
CA SER A 246 2.75 -14.80 15.04
C SER A 246 4.05 -14.12 15.44
N GLY A 247 4.35 -12.95 14.87
CA GLY A 247 5.58 -12.23 15.15
C GLY A 247 5.57 -11.65 16.56
N TYR A 248 4.52 -10.93 16.94
CA TYR A 248 4.46 -10.35 18.28
C TYR A 248 4.36 -11.43 19.35
N TRP A 249 3.62 -12.53 19.13
CA TRP A 249 3.60 -13.66 20.05
C TRP A 249 4.99 -14.27 20.25
N ALA A 250 5.77 -14.44 19.18
CA ALA A 250 7.08 -15.05 19.23
C ALA A 250 8.13 -14.14 19.90
N PHE A 251 8.14 -12.84 19.57
CA PHE A 251 9.22 -11.92 19.95
C PHE A 251 8.84 -10.87 20.99
N GLY A 252 7.55 -10.65 21.24
CA GLY A 252 7.06 -9.73 22.26
C GLY A 252 7.68 -8.34 22.14
N ASN A 253 8.16 -7.83 23.27
CA ASN A 253 8.85 -6.55 23.37
C ASN A 253 10.25 -6.55 22.73
N GLU A 254 10.76 -7.65 22.17
CA GLU A 254 11.99 -7.71 21.36
C GLU A 254 11.71 -7.68 19.85
N SER A 255 10.44 -7.49 19.46
CA SER A 255 10.07 -7.33 18.05
C SER A 255 10.79 -6.12 17.43
N ASN A 256 11.49 -6.35 16.32
CA ASN A 256 12.21 -5.33 15.57
C ASN A 256 11.30 -4.72 14.50
N SER A 257 11.60 -3.49 14.04
CA SER A 257 10.84 -2.80 12.99
C SER A 257 10.84 -3.54 11.66
N ASN A 258 11.79 -4.44 11.45
CA ASN A 258 11.73 -5.48 10.45
C ASN A 258 11.84 -6.85 11.13
N ILE A 259 10.76 -7.64 11.09
CA ILE A 259 10.70 -8.96 11.75
C ILE A 259 11.77 -9.94 11.24
N LEU A 260 12.29 -9.77 10.03
CA LEU A 260 13.41 -10.58 9.54
C LEU A 260 14.67 -10.41 10.40
N LYS A 261 14.86 -9.23 10.98
CA LYS A 261 15.95 -8.95 11.93
C LYS A 261 15.72 -9.59 13.30
N SER A 262 14.47 -9.76 13.71
CA SER A 262 14.15 -10.57 14.90
C SER A 262 14.39 -12.06 14.66
N LEU A 263 14.13 -12.55 13.44
CA LEU A 263 14.38 -13.95 13.05
C LEU A 263 15.86 -14.26 12.85
N MET A 264 16.66 -13.27 12.46
CA MET A 264 18.11 -13.36 12.28
C MET A 264 18.79 -12.16 12.98
N PRO A 265 18.92 -12.21 14.32
CA PRO A 265 19.53 -11.14 15.08
C PRO A 265 21.03 -11.01 14.79
N ASP A 266 21.57 -9.78 14.87
CA ASP A 266 22.99 -9.49 14.60
C ASP A 266 23.92 -10.24 15.57
N ASN A 267 23.44 -10.48 16.79
CA ASN A 267 24.15 -11.20 17.85
C ASN A 267 23.34 -12.46 18.22
N GLY A 268 23.93 -13.63 18.03
CA GLY A 268 23.34 -14.92 18.39
C GLY A 268 22.98 -15.79 17.18
N PRO A 269 22.46 -17.01 17.42
CA PRO A 269 22.08 -17.92 16.35
C PRO A 269 20.77 -17.47 15.68
N SER A 270 20.65 -17.74 14.38
CA SER A 270 19.41 -17.54 13.64
C SER A 270 18.27 -18.37 14.24
N LEU A 271 17.11 -17.75 14.46
CA LEU A 271 15.92 -18.37 15.05
C LEU A 271 15.01 -19.05 14.01
N ALA A 272 15.30 -18.82 12.72
CA ALA A 272 14.73 -19.55 11.60
C ALA A 272 15.84 -19.98 10.61
N PRO A 273 15.59 -21.00 9.76
CA PRO A 273 16.56 -21.41 8.75
C PRO A 273 16.93 -20.24 7.83
N THR A 274 18.24 -20.01 7.64
CA THR A 274 18.73 -18.90 6.81
C THR A 274 18.23 -18.95 5.37
N SER A 275 17.99 -20.16 4.83
CA SER A 275 17.38 -20.34 3.51
C SER A 275 15.95 -19.80 3.44
N VAL A 276 15.13 -19.97 4.49
CA VAL A 276 13.77 -19.45 4.57
C VAL A 276 13.78 -17.92 4.64
N ILE A 277 14.69 -17.36 5.44
CA ILE A 277 14.85 -15.90 5.57
C ILE A 277 15.35 -15.31 4.25
N GLY A 278 16.37 -15.91 3.63
CA GLY A 278 16.88 -15.48 2.33
C GLY A 278 15.82 -15.55 1.23
N LEU A 279 15.01 -16.61 1.19
CA LEU A 279 13.91 -16.73 0.24
C LEU A 279 12.83 -15.66 0.47
N ALA A 280 12.49 -15.36 1.72
CA ALA A 280 11.55 -14.29 2.05
C ALA A 280 12.08 -12.91 1.60
N VAL A 281 13.38 -12.65 1.79
CA VAL A 281 14.04 -11.42 1.29
C VAL A 281 13.95 -11.35 -0.23
N VAL A 282 14.30 -12.43 -0.95
CA VAL A 282 14.20 -12.45 -2.42
C VAL A 282 12.77 -12.17 -2.88
N PHE A 283 11.76 -12.77 -2.24
CA PHE A 283 10.36 -12.51 -2.56
C PHE A 283 9.95 -11.06 -2.29
N VAL A 284 10.41 -10.46 -1.19
CA VAL A 284 10.21 -9.03 -0.88
C VAL A 284 10.84 -8.14 -1.94
N LEU A 285 12.07 -8.43 -2.37
CA LEU A 285 12.77 -7.65 -3.39
C LEU A 285 12.09 -7.75 -4.75
N LEU A 286 11.74 -8.97 -5.18
CA LEU A 286 11.01 -9.19 -6.42
C LEU A 286 9.62 -8.53 -6.38
N GLN A 287 8.97 -8.50 -5.21
CA GLN A 287 7.70 -7.83 -5.00
C GLN A 287 7.82 -6.32 -5.19
N LEU A 288 8.81 -5.70 -4.53
CA LEU A 288 9.06 -4.26 -4.66
C LEU A 288 9.41 -3.88 -6.09
N PHE A 289 10.19 -4.71 -6.77
CA PHE A 289 10.49 -4.53 -8.19
C PHE A 289 9.21 -4.57 -9.04
N ALA A 290 8.34 -5.57 -8.83
CA ALA A 290 7.06 -5.67 -9.54
C ALA A 290 6.14 -4.45 -9.27
N ILE A 291 6.06 -3.96 -8.03
CA ILE A 291 5.30 -2.76 -7.67
C ILE A 291 5.87 -1.52 -8.36
N GLY A 292 7.21 -1.40 -8.41
CA GLY A 292 7.90 -0.30 -9.10
C GLY A 292 7.63 -0.26 -10.60
N LEU A 293 7.55 -1.43 -11.25
CA LEU A 293 7.19 -1.54 -12.67
C LEU A 293 5.72 -1.20 -12.96
N VAL A 294 4.82 -1.43 -11.99
CA VAL A 294 3.38 -1.25 -12.17
C VAL A 294 2.91 0.16 -11.77
N SER A 295 3.60 0.84 -10.85
CA SER A 295 3.09 2.07 -10.22
C SER A 295 3.05 3.27 -11.19
N PRO A 296 1.86 3.79 -11.53
CA PRO A 296 1.71 5.03 -12.31
C PRO A 296 2.28 6.26 -11.58
N GLN A 297 2.35 6.20 -10.24
CA GLN A 297 2.95 7.22 -9.38
C GLN A 297 4.45 7.44 -9.66
N PHE A 298 5.19 6.40 -10.02
CA PHE A 298 6.62 6.54 -10.35
C PHE A 298 6.78 7.31 -11.68
N HIS A 299 5.91 7.01 -12.65
CA HIS A 299 5.87 7.72 -13.93
C HIS A 299 5.48 9.19 -13.76
N SER A 300 4.49 9.48 -12.91
CA SER A 300 4.02 10.86 -12.66
C SER A 300 5.07 11.71 -11.92
N SER A 301 5.82 11.10 -10.99
CA SER A 301 6.91 11.76 -10.26
C SER A 301 8.10 12.04 -11.18
N LEU A 302 8.45 11.11 -12.05
CA LEU A 302 9.53 11.27 -13.03
C LEU A 302 9.21 12.34 -14.08
N GLN A 303 7.96 12.43 -14.52
CA GLN A 303 7.46 13.48 -15.41
C GLN A 303 7.53 14.87 -14.75
N LEU A 304 7.20 14.97 -13.45
CA LEU A 304 7.36 16.21 -12.68
C LEU A 304 8.84 16.62 -12.54
N PHE A 305 9.74 15.66 -12.28
CA PHE A 305 11.18 15.93 -12.24
C PHE A 305 11.73 16.36 -13.61
N HIS A 306 11.29 15.72 -14.70
CA HIS A 306 11.66 16.13 -16.07
C HIS A 306 11.14 17.52 -16.40
N PHE A 307 9.90 17.84 -16.02
CA PHE A 307 9.32 19.16 -16.19
C PHE A 307 10.11 20.23 -15.43
N LEU A 308 10.45 19.98 -14.16
CA LEU A 308 11.27 20.87 -13.34
C LEU A 308 12.70 21.02 -13.88
N ALA A 309 13.30 19.94 -14.39
CA ALA A 309 14.61 19.97 -15.02
C ALA A 309 14.62 20.76 -16.35
N LYS A 310 13.49 20.83 -17.04
CA LYS A 310 13.29 21.60 -18.28
C LYS A 310 12.95 23.07 -18.02
N MET A 311 12.61 23.43 -16.77
CA MET A 311 12.41 24.81 -16.32
C MET A 311 13.68 25.47 -15.77
N ARG A 312 14.84 24.81 -15.94
CA ARG A 312 16.16 25.32 -15.60
C ARG A 312 16.98 25.54 -16.86
#